data_AF-F3GC76-F1
#
_entry.id   AF-F3GC76-F1
#
_cell.length_a   1.000
_cell.length_b   1.000
_cell.length_c   1.000
_cell.angle_alpha   90.00
_cell.angle_beta   90.00
_cell.angle_gamma   90.00
#
_symmetry.space_group_name_H-M   'P 1'
#
loop_
_entity.id
_entity.type
_entity.pdbx_description
1 polymer ?
#
loop_
_entity_poly.entity_id
_entity_poly.type
_entity_poly.pdbx_seq_one_letter_code
_entity_poly.pdbx_strand_id
1 'polypeptide(L)'
;YAHRELTRVDLPETPGEATAGPADTATQRLADKLRGVWTLRFEGRDAGLSGAPLEGLEMFLDIAPRGRGLRGYIDTAEQLRGDALPRFRVIGDLQPANAARLYLRVMDGHAGNDPHSDSPDYEFSLTLDEVWGASGNAGSGTLSGRIERLDRPLALPELDNRLIAIKQVFPEARERVGLSPPFLAWLVSREHRLFHQLWHASRDKWHKLPEDKRDALRGIGWQPGPRDHERDARGPHKDRNGSGEDFFYMHRHMLIQARRIQDLPSWPRFPLPQPELERDRLGFARYFDNHDGCSLPPNWLAHGDEEYTQLVSDIKSHETFHTHFQVWESQYRDPRFLSKLTLGQFGSQVELELHDWLHMRWASVARDPANGQPVPMARRSDDFAERWFEPENDFLADPFSSHVNPVFWMFHGWIDDRIEDWFRAHERFHPGEVKRLEVNGVPWFAPGRWVNVSDPWLGPETHGCSTVPGQAAGTTMEMDPEVMKLALRITFAADDKLSNLLRRVPRRPWYARNLLPDRWF
;
A
#
# COMPACT_ATOMS: atom_id res chain seq x y z
N TYR A 1 42.97 5.98 -14.86
CA TYR A 1 43.67 6.94 -15.73
C TYR A 1 44.23 6.25 -16.98
N ALA A 2 45.09 5.23 -16.84
CA ALA A 2 45.72 4.51 -17.96
C ALA A 2 44.73 3.90 -18.99
N HIS A 3 43.59 3.35 -18.57
CA HIS A 3 42.61 2.78 -19.52
C HIS A 3 41.87 3.83 -20.35
N ARG A 4 41.63 5.03 -19.79
CA ARG A 4 40.96 6.17 -20.46
C ARG A 4 41.86 6.86 -21.49
N GLU A 5 43.17 6.79 -21.29
CA GLU A 5 44.19 7.21 -22.26
C GLU A 5 44.31 6.21 -23.42
N LEU A 6 44.19 4.91 -23.16
CA LEU A 6 44.30 3.84 -24.17
C LEU A 6 43.06 3.64 -25.05
N THR A 7 41.87 4.09 -24.60
CA THR A 7 40.61 3.98 -25.35
C THR A 7 40.08 5.34 -25.84
N ARG A 8 40.94 6.37 -25.78
CA ARG A 8 40.60 7.73 -26.17
C ARG A 8 40.40 7.76 -27.69
N VAL A 9 39.16 8.00 -28.13
CA VAL A 9 38.89 8.38 -29.52
C VAL A 9 39.47 9.78 -29.71
N ASP A 10 40.28 9.99 -30.76
CA ASP A 10 40.97 11.28 -30.99
C ASP A 10 40.00 12.47 -31.10
N LEU A 11 38.76 12.20 -31.54
CA LEU A 11 37.68 13.16 -31.67
C LEU A 11 36.37 12.54 -31.14
N PRO A 12 36.09 12.59 -29.83
CA PRO A 12 34.84 12.10 -29.30
C PRO A 12 33.70 13.01 -29.78
N GLU A 13 32.72 12.43 -30.48
CA GLU A 13 31.50 13.15 -30.87
C GLU A 13 30.59 13.31 -29.65
N THR A 14 30.12 14.54 -29.41
CA THR A 14 29.07 14.81 -28.43
C THR A 14 27.73 14.29 -28.94
N PRO A 15 26.71 14.11 -28.07
CA PRO A 15 25.35 13.82 -28.54
C PRO A 15 24.88 14.85 -29.57
N GLY A 16 24.24 14.40 -30.66
CA GLY A 16 23.69 15.28 -31.71
C GLY A 16 22.49 16.09 -31.23
N GLU A 17 21.62 15.45 -30.45
CA GLU A 17 20.40 16.06 -29.90
C GLU A 17 20.03 15.44 -28.55
N ALA A 18 19.22 16.15 -27.78
CA ALA A 18 18.63 15.62 -26.56
C ALA A 18 17.46 14.69 -26.90
N THR A 19 17.41 13.52 -26.26
CA THR A 19 16.26 12.62 -26.35
C THR A 19 15.41 12.73 -25.10
N ALA A 20 14.11 12.92 -25.29
CA ALA A 20 13.16 12.85 -24.20
C ALA A 20 13.04 11.38 -23.74
N GLY A 21 13.20 11.14 -22.45
CA GLY A 21 13.05 9.80 -21.90
C GLY A 21 12.93 9.81 -20.39
N PRO A 22 12.06 8.96 -19.81
CA PRO A 22 11.94 8.82 -18.38
C PRO A 22 13.25 8.31 -17.75
N ALA A 23 13.38 8.46 -16.44
CA ALA A 23 14.33 7.68 -15.65
C ALA A 23 14.12 6.17 -15.90
N ASP A 24 15.21 5.40 -15.97
CA ASP A 24 15.13 3.94 -15.99
C ASP A 24 14.70 3.39 -14.62
N THR A 25 14.37 2.09 -14.55
CA THR A 25 13.88 1.47 -13.31
C THR A 25 14.88 1.59 -12.15
N ALA A 26 16.18 1.51 -12.42
CA ALA A 26 17.21 1.65 -11.40
C ALA A 26 17.23 3.08 -10.81
N THR A 27 17.13 4.09 -11.66
CA THR A 27 17.08 5.50 -11.28
C THR A 27 15.77 5.82 -10.54
N GLN A 28 14.63 5.26 -10.96
CA GLN A 28 13.36 5.41 -10.25
C GLN A 28 13.43 4.81 -8.84
N ARG A 29 14.03 3.63 -8.68
CA ARG A 29 14.24 3.01 -7.36
C ARG A 29 15.16 3.87 -6.47
N LEU A 30 16.21 4.46 -7.04
CA LEU A 30 17.08 5.40 -6.33
C LEU A 30 16.31 6.67 -5.93
N ALA A 31 15.48 7.21 -6.82
CA ALA A 31 14.63 8.35 -6.53
C ALA A 31 13.68 8.08 -5.36
N ASP A 32 13.04 6.90 -5.32
CA ASP A 32 12.18 6.51 -4.21
C ASP A 32 12.96 6.42 -2.88
N LYS A 33 14.20 5.92 -2.92
CA LYS A 33 15.10 5.85 -1.76
C LYS A 33 15.51 7.23 -1.26
N LEU A 34 15.69 8.21 -2.14
CA LEU A 34 16.10 9.56 -1.78
C LEU A 34 14.93 10.45 -1.34
N ARG A 35 13.74 10.25 -1.91
CA ARG A 35 12.56 11.07 -1.63
C ARG A 35 12.15 10.97 -0.16
N GLY A 36 11.94 12.11 0.49
CA GLY A 36 11.42 12.21 1.84
C GLY A 36 12.14 13.23 2.72
N VAL A 37 12.01 13.03 4.04
CA VAL A 37 12.57 13.90 5.08
C VAL A 37 13.80 13.25 5.70
N TRP A 38 14.86 14.04 5.87
CA TRP A 38 16.14 13.60 6.39
C TRP A 38 16.57 14.47 7.56
N THR A 39 16.99 13.88 8.67
CA THR A 39 17.59 14.61 9.79
C THR A 39 19.08 14.77 9.55
N LEU A 40 19.61 15.99 9.65
CA LEU A 40 21.01 16.30 9.38
C LEU A 40 21.84 16.34 10.67
N ARG A 41 23.05 15.80 10.60
CA ARG A 41 24.09 15.89 11.62
C ARG A 41 25.41 16.23 10.95
N PHE A 42 26.07 17.27 11.46
CA PHE A 42 27.38 17.68 10.97
C PHE A 42 28.50 17.14 11.87
N GLU A 43 29.64 16.81 11.27
CA GLU A 43 30.83 16.34 11.97
C GLU A 43 32.10 16.99 11.43
N GLY A 44 33.10 17.11 12.29
CA GLY A 44 34.41 17.66 11.94
C GLY A 44 34.66 19.05 12.52
N ARG A 45 35.89 19.53 12.37
CA ARG A 45 36.31 20.83 12.93
C ARG A 45 35.61 22.02 12.24
N ASP A 46 35.35 21.89 10.95
CA ASP A 46 34.86 22.97 10.09
C ASP A 46 33.37 22.75 9.74
N ALA A 47 32.67 21.97 10.57
CA ALA A 47 31.36 21.39 10.30
C ALA A 47 30.22 22.43 10.30
N GLY A 48 29.24 22.23 9.40
CA GLY A 48 28.00 23.01 9.35
C GLY A 48 27.84 23.89 8.11
N LEU A 49 26.77 24.69 8.14
CA LEU A 49 26.45 25.72 7.14
C LEU A 49 26.52 27.10 7.81
N SER A 50 26.93 28.12 7.05
CA SER A 50 27.17 29.46 7.61
C SER A 50 25.91 29.99 8.28
N GLY A 51 26.00 30.41 9.54
CA GLY A 51 24.86 31.00 10.27
C GLY A 51 23.68 30.05 10.52
N ALA A 52 23.80 28.75 10.25
CA ALA A 52 22.80 27.74 10.59
C ALA A 52 23.19 27.04 11.89
N PRO A 53 22.23 26.52 12.69
CA PRO A 53 22.55 25.69 13.84
C PRO A 53 23.22 24.37 13.41
N LEU A 54 24.08 23.81 14.27
CA LEU A 54 24.74 22.53 14.02
C LEU A 54 23.83 21.31 14.26
N GLU A 55 22.75 21.48 15.00
CA GLU A 55 21.79 20.44 15.35
C GLU A 55 20.38 20.90 15.02
N GLY A 56 19.46 19.94 14.84
CA GLY A 56 18.05 20.23 14.58
C GLY A 56 17.72 20.69 13.16
N LEU A 57 18.67 20.56 12.23
CA LEU A 57 18.42 20.76 10.80
C LEU A 57 17.81 19.50 10.17
N GLU A 58 16.89 19.71 9.25
CA GLU A 58 16.34 18.68 8.37
C GLU A 58 16.57 19.06 6.90
N MET A 59 16.48 18.07 6.02
CA MET A 59 16.52 18.22 4.58
C MET A 59 15.31 17.53 3.98
N PHE A 60 14.50 18.26 3.22
CA PHE A 60 13.42 17.71 2.40
C PHE A 60 13.95 17.49 0.99
N LEU A 61 13.86 16.27 0.47
CA LEU A 61 14.27 15.93 -0.88
C LEU A 61 13.09 15.38 -1.67
N ASP A 62 12.89 15.92 -2.88
CA ASP A 62 11.88 15.45 -3.82
C ASP A 62 12.46 15.20 -5.21
N ILE A 63 11.94 14.15 -5.83
CA ILE A 63 12.31 13.69 -7.16
C ILE A 63 11.02 13.22 -7.82
N ALA A 64 10.67 13.76 -8.99
CA ALA A 64 9.46 13.35 -9.69
C ALA A 64 9.48 11.83 -9.99
N PRO A 65 8.32 11.14 -10.03
CA PRO A 65 8.26 9.68 -10.14
C PRO A 65 9.07 9.07 -11.30
N ARG A 66 9.16 9.77 -12.43
CA ARG A 66 9.95 9.37 -13.61
C ARG A 66 11.07 10.36 -13.94
N GLY A 67 11.38 11.25 -13.00
CA GLY A 67 12.36 12.32 -13.15
C GLY A 67 13.78 11.91 -12.82
N ARG A 68 14.73 12.76 -13.25
CA ARG A 68 16.16 12.66 -12.90
C ARG A 68 16.65 13.89 -12.13
N GLY A 69 15.86 14.97 -12.08
CA GLY A 69 16.16 16.16 -11.31
C GLY A 69 15.76 15.98 -9.86
N LEU A 70 16.63 16.40 -8.95
CA LEU A 70 16.41 16.43 -7.52
C LEU A 70 16.28 17.86 -7.06
N ARG A 71 15.27 18.11 -6.22
CA ARG A 71 15.04 19.42 -5.61
C ARG A 71 14.78 19.25 -4.12
N GLY A 72 15.05 20.30 -3.35
CA GLY A 72 14.90 20.20 -1.91
C GLY A 72 15.12 21.51 -1.17
N TYR A 73 15.00 21.40 0.15
CA TYR A 73 15.22 22.50 1.09
C TYR A 73 15.95 21.99 2.33
N ILE A 74 16.77 22.84 2.94
CA ILE A 74 17.40 22.59 4.24
C ILE A 74 17.06 23.76 5.16
N ASP A 75 16.57 23.44 6.35
CA ASP A 75 16.40 24.41 7.45
C ASP A 75 16.12 23.65 8.75
N THR A 76 15.87 24.36 9.82
CA THR A 76 15.27 23.82 11.04
C THR A 76 13.92 23.16 10.74
N ALA A 77 13.57 22.14 11.52
CA ALA A 77 12.29 21.44 11.40
C ALA A 77 11.07 22.38 11.47
N GLU A 78 11.15 23.42 12.29
CA GLU A 78 10.11 24.45 12.43
C GLU A 78 9.96 25.28 11.15
N GLN A 79 11.05 25.81 10.59
CA GLN A 79 11.00 26.63 9.37
C GLN A 79 10.56 25.82 8.16
N LEU A 80 11.01 24.56 8.03
CA LEU A 80 10.55 23.64 6.98
C LEU A 80 9.07 23.28 7.09
N ARG A 81 8.42 23.59 8.21
CA ARG A 81 6.97 23.42 8.45
C ARG A 81 6.23 24.75 8.69
N GLY A 82 6.90 25.89 8.54
CA GLY A 82 6.31 27.24 8.59
C GLY A 82 5.94 27.76 7.20
N ASP A 83 5.46 29.00 7.10
CA ASP A 83 5.11 29.63 5.81
C ASP A 83 6.29 30.36 5.15
N ALA A 84 7.34 30.65 5.93
CA ALA A 84 8.53 31.33 5.42
C ALA A 84 9.27 30.48 4.37
N LEU A 85 9.98 31.16 3.46
CA LEU A 85 10.88 30.47 2.55
C LEU A 85 12.02 29.84 3.37
N PRO A 86 12.29 28.53 3.23
CA PRO A 86 13.44 27.91 3.85
C PRO A 86 14.72 28.60 3.38
N ARG A 87 15.66 28.75 4.29
CA ARG A 87 16.91 29.48 4.02
C ARG A 87 17.72 28.85 2.89
N PHE A 88 17.87 27.53 2.93
CA PHE A 88 18.71 26.83 1.97
C PHE A 88 17.86 26.06 0.96
N ARG A 89 18.12 26.31 -0.32
CA ARG A 89 17.55 25.54 -1.43
C ARG A 89 18.53 24.45 -1.85
N VAL A 90 18.04 23.34 -2.35
CA VAL A 90 18.84 22.21 -2.83
C VAL A 90 18.47 21.89 -4.27
N ILE A 91 19.48 21.73 -5.13
CA ILE A 91 19.33 21.21 -6.49
C ILE A 91 20.34 20.10 -6.74
N GLY A 92 19.97 19.13 -7.58
CA GLY A 92 20.87 18.07 -8.01
C GLY A 92 20.26 17.25 -9.14
N ASP A 93 20.97 16.21 -9.54
CA ASP A 93 20.55 15.29 -10.60
C ASP A 93 21.04 13.86 -10.35
N LEU A 94 20.25 12.90 -10.81
CA LEU A 94 20.57 11.47 -10.81
C LEU A 94 21.21 11.11 -12.15
N GLN A 95 22.55 11.08 -12.18
CA GLN A 95 23.29 10.65 -13.37
C GLN A 95 23.37 9.12 -13.45
N PRO A 96 23.00 8.50 -14.60
CA PRO A 96 23.01 7.05 -14.74
C PRO A 96 24.38 6.39 -14.50
N ALA A 97 25.47 7.13 -14.74
CA ALA A 97 26.84 6.60 -14.67
C ALA A 97 27.45 6.57 -13.26
N ASN A 98 26.78 7.10 -12.23
CA ASN A 98 27.35 7.21 -10.89
C ASN A 98 26.33 6.98 -9.76
N ALA A 99 25.67 5.81 -9.77
CA ALA A 99 24.71 5.43 -8.72
C ALA A 99 25.30 5.38 -7.29
N ALA A 100 26.63 5.40 -7.16
CA ALA A 100 27.32 5.34 -5.87
C ALA A 100 27.53 6.71 -5.21
N ARG A 101 27.37 7.83 -5.94
CA ARG A 101 27.59 9.17 -5.39
C ARG A 101 26.53 10.16 -5.85
N LEU A 102 25.98 10.88 -4.89
CA LEU A 102 25.04 11.96 -5.07
C LEU A 102 25.75 13.30 -4.88
N TYR A 103 25.60 14.21 -5.85
CA TYR A 103 26.12 15.57 -5.78
C TYR A 103 24.96 16.55 -5.70
N LEU A 104 24.91 17.31 -4.61
CA LEU A 104 23.88 18.33 -4.40
C LEU A 104 24.52 19.70 -4.33
N ARG A 105 23.87 20.70 -4.91
CA ARG A 105 24.24 22.11 -4.78
C ARG A 105 23.26 22.76 -3.84
N VAL A 106 23.78 23.52 -2.88
CA VAL A 106 22.99 24.22 -1.88
C VAL A 106 23.22 25.71 -2.04
N MET A 107 22.12 26.44 -2.21
CA MET A 107 22.08 27.91 -2.31
C MET A 107 21.59 28.44 -0.97
N ASP A 108 22.29 29.40 -0.39
CA ASP A 108 21.90 30.12 0.81
C ASP A 108 21.18 31.41 0.41
N GLY A 109 19.87 31.48 0.66
CA GLY A 109 19.04 32.66 0.36
C GLY A 109 19.42 33.91 1.16
N HIS A 110 20.43 33.83 2.03
CA HIS A 110 21.01 34.94 2.78
C HIS A 110 22.47 35.21 2.43
N ALA A 111 23.06 34.49 1.48
CA ALA A 111 24.43 34.74 1.03
C ALA A 111 24.50 35.91 0.04
N GLY A 112 25.39 36.87 0.32
CA GLY A 112 25.62 38.05 -0.51
C GLY A 112 24.63 39.21 -0.25
N ASN A 113 24.75 40.26 -1.07
CA ASN A 113 23.89 41.45 -0.98
C ASN A 113 22.60 41.34 -1.84
N ASP A 114 22.41 40.22 -2.55
CA ASP A 114 21.27 39.98 -3.42
C ASP A 114 20.40 38.84 -2.84
N PRO A 115 19.22 39.14 -2.25
CA PRO A 115 18.29 38.15 -1.73
C PRO A 115 17.66 37.26 -2.82
N HIS A 116 18.02 37.45 -4.08
CA HIS A 116 17.62 36.62 -5.22
C HIS A 116 18.78 35.88 -5.89
N SER A 117 19.98 35.88 -5.29
CA SER A 117 21.11 35.11 -5.81
C SER A 117 20.76 33.63 -5.86
N ASP A 118 20.78 33.07 -7.07
CA ASP A 118 20.55 31.63 -7.29
C ASP A 118 21.86 30.86 -7.51
N SER A 119 22.96 31.42 -7.02
CA SER A 119 24.29 30.84 -7.15
C SER A 119 24.51 29.78 -6.07
N PRO A 120 25.04 28.59 -6.41
CA PRO A 120 25.45 27.61 -5.41
C PRO A 120 26.56 28.11 -4.48
N ASP A 121 26.34 28.00 -3.17
CA ASP A 121 27.32 28.34 -2.13
C ASP A 121 28.07 27.11 -1.61
N TYR A 122 27.40 25.96 -1.63
CA TYR A 122 27.96 24.69 -1.17
C TYR A 122 27.75 23.57 -2.20
N GLU A 123 28.69 22.62 -2.21
CA GLU A 123 28.52 21.32 -2.85
C GLU A 123 28.56 20.21 -1.80
N PHE A 124 27.54 19.35 -1.80
CA PHE A 124 27.50 18.15 -0.97
C PHE A 124 27.86 16.94 -1.84
N SER A 125 28.87 16.19 -1.42
CA SER A 125 29.28 14.93 -2.04
C SER A 125 28.90 13.78 -1.13
N LEU A 126 27.80 13.07 -1.43
CA LEU A 126 27.16 12.10 -0.54
C LEU A 126 27.15 10.68 -1.12
N THR A 127 27.19 9.69 -0.25
CA THR A 127 26.98 8.27 -0.56
C THR A 127 25.76 7.77 0.19
N LEU A 128 24.91 6.97 -0.47
CA LEU A 128 23.75 6.35 0.16
C LEU A 128 24.14 4.98 0.73
N ASP A 129 24.08 4.85 2.05
CA ASP A 129 24.24 3.62 2.80
C ASP A 129 22.87 3.16 3.31
N GLU A 130 22.58 1.86 3.26
CA GLU A 130 21.26 1.32 3.65
C GLU A 130 21.37 0.26 4.73
N VAL A 131 20.55 0.39 5.76
CA VAL A 131 20.25 -0.69 6.69
C VAL A 131 19.03 -1.44 6.14
N TRP A 132 19.18 -2.73 5.81
CA TRP A 132 18.20 -3.56 5.09
C TRP A 132 18.00 -3.24 3.59
N GLY A 133 18.97 -2.61 2.93
CA GLY A 133 18.88 -2.15 1.53
C GLY A 133 18.44 -3.18 0.48
N ALA A 134 18.51 -4.46 0.83
CA ALA A 134 17.94 -5.55 0.06
C ALA A 134 16.40 -5.37 -0.14
N SER A 135 15.65 -4.96 0.90
CA SER A 135 14.17 -4.88 0.85
C SER A 135 13.61 -3.54 0.34
N GLY A 136 14.44 -2.64 -0.22
CA GLY A 136 14.00 -1.34 -0.73
C GLY A 136 13.79 -0.28 0.36
N ASN A 137 12.75 0.55 0.23
CA ASN A 137 12.38 1.62 1.19
C ASN A 137 11.80 1.10 2.52
N ALA A 138 11.89 -0.20 2.79
CA ALA A 138 11.42 -0.86 4.00
C ALA A 138 12.26 -0.56 5.25
N GLY A 139 13.39 0.15 5.12
CA GLY A 139 14.33 0.46 6.19
C GLY A 139 14.73 1.94 6.24
N SER A 140 15.59 2.30 7.19
CA SER A 140 16.21 3.63 7.24
C SER A 140 17.39 3.71 6.26
N GLY A 141 17.46 4.83 5.54
CA GLY A 141 18.60 5.18 4.68
C GLY A 141 19.50 6.20 5.37
N THR A 142 20.79 6.14 5.11
CA THR A 142 21.77 7.11 5.59
C THR A 142 22.53 7.68 4.39
N LEU A 143 22.54 9.00 4.26
CA LEU A 143 23.43 9.70 3.33
C LEU A 143 24.64 10.20 4.12
N SER A 144 25.84 9.80 3.73
CA SER A 144 27.07 10.19 4.41
C SER A 144 28.06 10.83 3.43
N GLY A 145 28.75 11.89 3.84
CA GLY A 145 29.67 12.57 2.91
C GLY A 145 30.30 13.85 3.41
N ARG A 146 30.72 14.68 2.47
CA ARG A 146 31.46 15.93 2.71
C ARG A 146 30.72 17.14 2.14
N ILE A 147 30.98 18.28 2.76
CA ILE A 147 30.48 19.58 2.34
C ILE A 147 31.66 20.46 1.95
N GLU A 148 31.62 20.98 0.72
CA GLU A 148 32.58 21.94 0.22
C GLU A 148 31.92 23.31 0.08
N ARG A 149 32.69 24.36 0.40
CA ARG A 149 32.32 25.75 0.15
C ARG A 149 32.82 26.15 -1.22
N LEU A 150 31.92 26.57 -2.11
CA LEU A 150 32.25 26.88 -3.50
C LEU A 150 32.96 28.23 -3.68
N ASP A 151 32.90 29.10 -2.67
CA ASP A 151 33.68 30.34 -2.61
C ASP A 151 35.14 30.12 -2.19
N ARG A 152 35.50 28.90 -1.74
CA ARG A 152 36.84 28.57 -1.26
C ARG A 152 37.71 28.01 -2.41
N PRO A 153 38.92 28.55 -2.64
CA PRO A 153 39.83 27.99 -3.63
C PRO A 153 40.25 26.55 -3.32
N LEU A 154 40.22 25.67 -4.33
CA LEU A 154 40.65 24.27 -4.24
C LEU A 154 42.13 24.09 -3.86
N ALA A 155 42.96 25.12 -4.00
CA ALA A 155 44.37 25.09 -3.62
C ALA A 155 44.59 25.16 -2.10
N LEU A 156 43.55 25.54 -1.33
CA LEU A 156 43.62 25.56 0.13
C LEU A 156 43.42 24.15 0.70
N PRO A 157 43.88 23.88 1.94
CA PRO A 157 43.56 22.63 2.62
C PRO A 157 42.05 22.40 2.67
N GLU A 158 41.66 21.15 2.40
CA GLU A 158 40.28 20.68 2.47
C GLU A 158 39.70 20.92 3.87
N LEU A 159 38.43 21.31 3.93
CA LEU A 159 37.72 21.51 5.19
C LEU A 159 37.35 20.14 5.79
N ASP A 160 37.46 20.01 7.11
CA ASP A 160 36.86 18.89 7.84
C ASP A 160 35.39 19.22 8.13
N ASN A 161 34.56 19.24 7.07
CA ASN A 161 33.12 19.46 7.13
C ASN A 161 32.40 18.25 6.54
N ARG A 162 31.88 17.39 7.42
CA ARG A 162 31.22 16.13 7.09
C ARG A 162 29.74 16.19 7.45
N LEU A 163 28.94 15.47 6.68
CA LEU A 163 27.50 15.35 6.86
C LEU A 163 27.09 13.90 7.01
N ILE A 164 26.19 13.66 7.96
CA ILE A 164 25.39 12.44 8.05
C ILE A 164 23.93 12.88 8.02
N ALA A 165 23.18 12.41 7.04
CA ALA A 165 21.75 12.64 6.91
C ALA A 165 21.02 11.31 7.07
N ILE A 166 20.11 11.23 8.03
CA ILE A 166 19.38 10.00 8.37
C ILE A 166 17.94 10.16 7.90
N LYS A 167 17.47 9.27 7.02
CA LYS A 167 16.10 9.29 6.52
C LYS A 167 15.13 9.01 7.67
N GLN A 168 14.11 9.85 7.81
CA GLN A 168 13.03 9.60 8.75
C GLN A 168 12.21 8.40 8.30
N VAL A 169 11.90 7.51 9.24
CA VAL A 169 11.11 6.31 8.97
C VAL A 169 9.68 6.76 8.69
N PHE A 170 9.08 6.23 7.62
CA PHE A 170 7.69 6.50 7.30
C PHE A 170 6.77 5.86 8.35
N PRO A 171 5.94 6.65 9.06
CA PRO A 171 5.09 6.13 10.13
C PRO A 171 3.99 5.21 9.59
N GLU A 172 3.74 4.09 10.27
CA GLU A 172 2.69 3.16 9.90
C GLU A 172 1.30 3.67 10.33
N ALA A 173 0.24 3.23 9.64
CA ALA A 173 -1.12 3.72 9.90
C ALA A 173 -1.56 3.52 11.36
N ARG A 174 -1.18 2.39 11.98
CA ARG A 174 -1.45 2.10 13.40
C ARG A 174 -0.80 3.09 14.39
N GLU A 175 0.26 3.78 13.98
CA GLU A 175 0.96 4.78 14.80
C GLU A 175 0.30 6.17 14.71
N ARG A 176 -0.70 6.31 13.84
CA ARG A 176 -1.38 7.59 13.53
C ARG A 176 -2.87 7.51 13.81
N VAL A 177 -3.47 6.34 13.62
CA VAL A 177 -4.88 6.08 13.87
C VAL A 177 -4.99 5.05 14.99
N GLY A 178 -5.30 5.52 16.20
CA GLY A 178 -5.41 4.67 17.37
C GLY A 178 -6.62 3.73 17.30
N LEU A 179 -6.37 2.44 17.52
CA LEU A 179 -7.43 1.46 17.77
C LEU A 179 -7.60 1.30 19.29
N SER A 180 -8.82 1.44 19.77
CA SER A 180 -9.15 1.25 21.18
C SER A 180 -8.82 -0.18 21.61
N PRO A 181 -8.40 -0.41 22.87
CA PRO A 181 -8.04 -1.75 23.33
C PRO A 181 -9.12 -2.82 23.11
N PRO A 182 -10.44 -2.56 23.34
CA PRO A 182 -11.48 -3.55 23.06
C PRO A 182 -11.59 -3.88 21.57
N PHE A 183 -11.45 -2.87 20.70
CA PHE A 183 -11.51 -3.06 19.26
C PHE A 183 -10.32 -3.88 18.78
N LEU A 184 -9.10 -3.49 19.15
CA LEU A 184 -7.89 -4.23 18.80
C LEU A 184 -7.96 -5.69 19.28
N ALA A 185 -8.40 -5.94 20.51
CA ALA A 185 -8.55 -7.29 21.06
C ALA A 185 -9.49 -8.18 20.22
N TRP A 186 -10.60 -7.62 19.73
CA TRP A 186 -11.51 -8.32 18.81
C TRP A 186 -10.81 -8.66 17.48
N LEU A 187 -10.15 -7.66 16.87
CA LEU A 187 -9.50 -7.80 15.57
C LEU A 187 -8.37 -8.83 15.55
N VAL A 188 -7.55 -8.86 16.62
CA VAL A 188 -6.39 -9.75 16.70
C VAL A 188 -6.74 -11.13 17.23
N SER A 189 -7.99 -11.35 17.65
CA SER A 189 -8.45 -12.65 18.13
C SER A 189 -8.22 -13.72 17.07
N ARG A 190 -7.85 -14.93 17.52
CA ARG A 190 -7.59 -16.06 16.61
C ARG A 190 -8.79 -16.35 15.73
N GLU A 191 -9.97 -16.33 16.35
CA GLU A 191 -11.24 -16.57 15.68
C GLU A 191 -11.45 -15.59 14.53
N HIS A 192 -11.35 -14.27 14.79
CA HIS A 192 -11.62 -13.26 13.77
C HIS A 192 -10.58 -13.28 12.63
N ARG A 193 -9.29 -13.43 12.95
CA ARG A 193 -8.22 -13.55 11.92
C ARG A 193 -8.41 -14.76 11.01
N LEU A 194 -8.73 -15.91 11.60
CA LEU A 194 -8.94 -17.15 10.85
C LEU A 194 -10.25 -17.11 10.06
N PHE A 195 -11.31 -16.55 10.64
CA PHE A 195 -12.60 -16.34 9.96
C PHE A 195 -12.41 -15.53 8.68
N HIS A 196 -11.79 -14.36 8.79
CA HIS A 196 -11.63 -13.46 7.65
C HIS A 196 -10.75 -14.09 6.56
N GLN A 197 -9.65 -14.74 6.96
CA GLN A 197 -8.80 -15.48 6.01
C GLN A 197 -9.57 -16.61 5.31
N LEU A 198 -10.31 -17.43 6.06
CA LEU A 198 -11.00 -18.60 5.54
C LEU A 198 -12.22 -18.25 4.70
N TRP A 199 -12.96 -17.21 5.08
CA TRP A 199 -14.08 -16.67 4.31
C TRP A 199 -13.62 -16.26 2.91
N HIS A 200 -12.51 -15.51 2.81
CA HIS A 200 -11.91 -15.20 1.50
C HIS A 200 -11.37 -16.44 0.80
N ALA A 201 -10.66 -17.32 1.53
CA ALA A 201 -10.01 -18.47 0.92
C ALA A 201 -10.99 -19.46 0.30
N SER A 202 -12.11 -19.74 0.98
CA SER A 202 -13.13 -20.66 0.50
C SER A 202 -13.73 -20.17 -0.82
N ARG A 203 -14.20 -18.91 -0.87
CA ARG A 203 -14.79 -18.29 -2.07
C ARG A 203 -13.81 -18.17 -3.25
N ASP A 204 -12.59 -17.71 -2.98
CA ASP A 204 -11.61 -17.43 -4.03
C ASP A 204 -11.07 -18.69 -4.69
N LYS A 205 -10.89 -19.76 -3.90
CA LYS A 205 -10.30 -21.02 -4.37
C LYS A 205 -11.34 -22.03 -4.85
N TRP A 206 -12.61 -21.92 -4.47
CA TRP A 206 -13.66 -22.92 -4.75
C TRP A 206 -13.66 -23.47 -6.18
N HIS A 207 -13.62 -22.57 -7.18
CA HIS A 207 -13.64 -22.93 -8.59
C HIS A 207 -12.43 -23.76 -9.07
N LYS A 208 -11.33 -23.78 -8.30
CA LYS A 208 -10.10 -24.55 -8.56
C LYS A 208 -9.94 -25.76 -7.64
N LEU A 209 -10.76 -25.88 -6.60
CA LEU A 209 -10.68 -27.02 -5.68
C LEU A 209 -11.22 -28.28 -6.35
N PRO A 210 -10.51 -29.42 -6.26
CA PRO A 210 -11.07 -30.73 -6.61
C PRO A 210 -12.24 -31.13 -5.70
N GLU A 211 -13.09 -32.03 -6.17
CA GLU A 211 -14.35 -32.37 -5.50
C GLU A 211 -14.18 -32.96 -4.09
N ASP A 212 -13.16 -33.80 -3.87
CA ASP A 212 -12.85 -34.36 -2.55
C ASP A 212 -12.58 -33.28 -1.49
N LYS A 213 -11.97 -32.16 -1.91
CA LYS A 213 -11.74 -31.00 -1.04
C LYS A 213 -12.98 -30.16 -0.84
N ARG A 214 -13.82 -30.00 -1.87
CA ARG A 214 -15.11 -29.34 -1.74
C ARG A 214 -16.00 -30.09 -0.76
N ASP A 215 -16.05 -31.41 -0.87
CA ASP A 215 -16.78 -32.29 0.06
C ASP A 215 -16.22 -32.20 1.49
N ALA A 216 -14.90 -32.11 1.65
CA ALA A 216 -14.29 -31.89 2.94
C ALA A 216 -14.71 -30.54 3.55
N LEU A 217 -14.72 -29.45 2.76
CA LEU A 217 -15.18 -28.13 3.20
C LEU A 217 -16.69 -28.10 3.52
N ARG A 218 -17.52 -28.78 2.71
CA ARG A 218 -18.95 -28.99 2.98
C ARG A 218 -19.15 -29.75 4.29
N GLY A 219 -18.33 -30.77 4.55
CA GLY A 219 -18.40 -31.58 5.76
C GLY A 219 -18.16 -30.79 7.05
N ILE A 220 -17.38 -29.71 6.97
CA ILE A 220 -17.10 -28.80 8.09
C ILE A 220 -17.89 -27.47 8.01
N GLY A 221 -18.87 -27.36 7.10
CA GLY A 221 -19.75 -26.19 6.99
C GLY A 221 -19.09 -24.92 6.45
N TRP A 222 -17.96 -25.03 5.76
CA TRP A 222 -17.18 -23.89 5.25
C TRP A 222 -17.24 -23.73 3.72
N GLN A 223 -18.18 -24.37 3.05
CA GLN A 223 -18.47 -24.13 1.64
C GLN A 223 -19.01 -22.71 1.43
N PRO A 224 -18.67 -22.01 0.33
CA PRO A 224 -19.05 -20.62 0.13
C PRO A 224 -20.51 -20.51 -0.34
N GLY A 225 -21.41 -20.17 0.58
CA GLY A 225 -22.85 -20.08 0.30
C GLY A 225 -23.60 -21.40 0.52
N PRO A 226 -24.80 -21.55 -0.08
CA PRO A 226 -25.64 -22.72 0.08
C PRO A 226 -24.97 -23.98 -0.42
N ARG A 227 -25.13 -25.06 0.34
CA ARG A 227 -24.63 -26.38 -0.03
C ARG A 227 -25.19 -26.81 -1.38
N ASP A 228 -24.32 -27.37 -2.22
CA ASP A 228 -24.58 -27.81 -3.60
C ASP A 228 -24.95 -26.68 -4.60
N HIS A 229 -25.02 -25.44 -4.12
CA HIS A 229 -25.25 -24.23 -4.89
C HIS A 229 -24.23 -23.14 -4.49
N GLU A 230 -22.98 -23.57 -4.29
CA GLU A 230 -21.92 -22.69 -3.79
C GLU A 230 -21.58 -21.57 -4.78
N ARG A 231 -21.19 -20.41 -4.22
CA ARG A 231 -20.95 -19.16 -4.93
C ARG A 231 -19.46 -18.83 -4.91
N ASP A 232 -18.72 -19.38 -5.86
CA ASP A 232 -17.31 -19.03 -6.04
C ASP A 232 -17.13 -17.57 -6.49
N ALA A 233 -16.08 -16.89 -5.99
CA ALA A 233 -15.87 -15.46 -6.26
C ALA A 233 -14.94 -15.18 -7.45
N ARG A 234 -14.31 -16.20 -8.01
CA ARG A 234 -13.26 -16.03 -9.04
C ARG A 234 -13.38 -16.95 -10.25
N GLY A 235 -14.41 -17.79 -10.34
CA GLY A 235 -14.66 -18.64 -11.48
C GLY A 235 -15.42 -17.94 -12.62
N PRO A 236 -15.82 -18.69 -13.65
CA PRO A 236 -16.38 -18.14 -14.89
C PRO A 236 -17.74 -17.43 -14.74
N HIS A 237 -18.43 -17.63 -13.62
CA HIS A 237 -19.78 -17.11 -13.37
C HIS A 237 -19.86 -16.20 -12.13
N LYS A 238 -18.72 -15.76 -11.61
CA LYS A 238 -18.57 -14.89 -10.43
C LYS A 238 -19.42 -13.60 -10.47
N ASP A 239 -19.73 -13.11 -11.66
CA ASP A 239 -20.51 -11.89 -11.89
C ASP A 239 -22.04 -12.12 -11.77
N ARG A 240 -22.49 -13.37 -11.76
CA ARG A 240 -23.92 -13.73 -11.89
C ARG A 240 -24.39 -14.84 -10.95
N ASN A 241 -23.52 -15.33 -10.06
CA ASN A 241 -23.84 -16.38 -9.10
C ASN A 241 -24.20 -15.84 -7.70
N GLY A 242 -24.15 -14.52 -7.48
CA GLY A 242 -24.44 -13.88 -6.19
C GLY A 242 -23.21 -13.68 -5.28
N SER A 243 -22.00 -14.08 -5.67
CA SER A 243 -20.79 -13.96 -4.83
C SER A 243 -20.41 -12.52 -4.48
N GLY A 244 -20.80 -11.55 -5.31
CA GLY A 244 -20.62 -10.11 -5.03
C GLY A 244 -21.58 -9.58 -3.95
N GLU A 245 -22.76 -10.18 -3.80
CA GLU A 245 -23.67 -9.86 -2.70
C GLU A 245 -23.11 -10.38 -1.38
N ASP A 246 -22.49 -11.57 -1.37
CA ASP A 246 -21.77 -12.09 -0.20
C ASP A 246 -20.62 -11.13 0.21
N PHE A 247 -19.86 -10.62 -0.76
CA PHE A 247 -18.78 -9.65 -0.52
C PHE A 247 -19.28 -8.38 0.17
N PHE A 248 -20.26 -7.69 -0.40
CA PHE A 248 -20.76 -6.46 0.20
C PHE A 248 -21.41 -6.71 1.56
N TYR A 249 -22.19 -7.78 1.68
CA TYR A 249 -22.92 -8.07 2.90
C TYR A 249 -21.99 -8.41 4.06
N MET A 250 -20.96 -9.25 3.84
CA MET A 250 -20.00 -9.62 4.89
C MET A 250 -19.26 -8.39 5.42
N HIS A 251 -18.77 -7.53 4.53
CA HIS A 251 -18.05 -6.31 4.94
C HIS A 251 -18.97 -5.28 5.60
N ARG A 252 -20.22 -5.12 5.14
CA ARG A 252 -21.23 -4.29 5.81
C ARG A 252 -21.53 -4.81 7.21
N HIS A 253 -21.74 -6.12 7.36
CA HIS A 253 -21.96 -6.74 8.66
C HIS A 253 -20.76 -6.48 9.60
N MET A 254 -19.55 -6.68 9.10
CA MET A 254 -18.32 -6.44 9.86
C MET A 254 -18.16 -4.98 10.27
N LEU A 255 -18.45 -4.02 9.37
CA LEU A 255 -18.45 -2.58 9.66
C LEU A 255 -19.47 -2.21 10.73
N ILE A 256 -20.68 -2.77 10.70
CA ILE A 256 -21.71 -2.51 11.72
C ILE A 256 -21.23 -2.99 13.10
N GLN A 257 -20.64 -4.19 13.18
CA GLN A 257 -20.10 -4.68 14.46
C GLN A 257 -18.92 -3.84 14.93
N ALA A 258 -18.00 -3.49 14.04
CA ALA A 258 -16.84 -2.66 14.36
C ALA A 258 -17.25 -1.27 14.86
N ARG A 259 -18.21 -0.62 14.19
CA ARG A 259 -18.73 0.71 14.54
C ARG A 259 -19.50 0.77 15.86
N ARG A 260 -19.94 -0.39 16.39
CA ARG A 260 -20.50 -0.48 17.76
C ARG A 260 -19.41 -0.38 18.84
N ILE A 261 -18.18 -0.73 18.51
CA ILE A 261 -17.05 -0.74 19.45
C ILE A 261 -16.27 0.58 19.38
N GLN A 262 -16.04 1.08 18.17
CA GLN A 262 -15.26 2.30 17.92
C GLN A 262 -15.82 3.07 16.73
N ASP A 263 -15.78 4.40 16.77
CA ASP A 263 -16.11 5.23 15.61
C ASP A 263 -15.08 5.04 14.49
N LEU A 264 -15.58 4.70 13.30
CA LEU A 264 -14.79 4.33 12.12
C LEU A 264 -15.39 5.02 10.89
N PRO A 265 -15.06 6.32 10.69
CA PRO A 265 -15.57 7.07 9.57
C PRO A 265 -15.06 6.49 8.24
N SER A 266 -15.97 6.37 7.27
CA SER A 266 -15.62 6.07 5.89
C SER A 266 -14.76 7.18 5.29
N TRP A 267 -13.91 6.85 4.33
CA TRP A 267 -13.36 7.89 3.47
C TRP A 267 -14.47 8.58 2.67
N PRO A 268 -14.53 9.92 2.62
CA PRO A 268 -15.44 10.62 1.72
C PRO A 268 -14.92 10.64 0.28
N ARG A 269 -13.61 10.45 0.09
CA ARG A 269 -12.92 10.39 -1.21
C ARG A 269 -11.59 9.66 -1.04
N PHE A 270 -10.99 9.16 -2.13
CA PHE A 270 -9.67 8.56 -2.03
C PHE A 270 -8.60 9.62 -1.67
N PRO A 271 -7.65 9.30 -0.77
CA PRO A 271 -6.52 10.19 -0.48
C PRO A 271 -5.72 10.50 -1.75
N LEU A 272 -5.38 11.78 -1.93
CA LEU A 272 -4.61 12.23 -3.07
C LEU A 272 -3.16 11.71 -3.01
N PRO A 273 -2.47 11.56 -4.15
CA PRO A 273 -1.05 11.26 -4.18
C PRO A 273 -0.20 12.34 -3.48
N GLN A 274 1.07 12.02 -3.23
CA GLN A 274 2.03 12.93 -2.61
C GLN A 274 2.03 14.30 -3.35
N PRO A 275 1.95 15.43 -2.64
CA PRO A 275 2.14 16.73 -3.27
C PRO A 275 3.61 16.93 -3.67
N GLU A 276 3.83 17.70 -4.74
CA GLU A 276 5.17 18.14 -5.15
C GLU A 276 5.74 19.10 -4.09
N LEU A 277 6.97 18.84 -3.65
CA LEU A 277 7.61 19.62 -2.58
C LEU A 277 7.66 21.13 -2.86
N GLU A 278 7.94 21.52 -4.10
CA GLU A 278 8.03 22.93 -4.48
C GLU A 278 6.67 23.64 -4.51
N ARG A 279 5.60 22.89 -4.74
CA ARG A 279 4.25 23.43 -4.86
C ARG A 279 3.54 23.51 -3.52
N ASP A 280 3.75 22.51 -2.66
CA ASP A 280 3.15 22.45 -1.33
C ASP A 280 4.11 21.76 -0.34
N ARG A 281 5.08 22.53 0.18
CA ARG A 281 6.06 22.06 1.16
C ARG A 281 5.41 21.53 2.44
N LEU A 282 4.35 22.18 2.91
CA LEU A 282 3.66 21.77 4.13
C LEU A 282 2.88 20.46 3.93
N GLY A 283 2.23 20.31 2.77
CA GLY A 283 1.60 19.06 2.37
C GLY A 283 2.61 17.94 2.24
N PHE A 284 3.80 18.20 1.67
CA PHE A 284 4.88 17.23 1.57
C PHE A 284 5.33 16.76 2.96
N ALA A 285 5.54 17.69 3.90
CA ALA A 285 5.91 17.36 5.27
C ALA A 285 4.85 16.48 5.96
N ARG A 286 3.57 16.87 5.89
CA ARG A 286 2.45 16.09 6.45
C ARG A 286 2.32 14.72 5.81
N TYR A 287 2.60 14.61 4.51
CA TYR A 287 2.55 13.35 3.78
C TYR A 287 3.58 12.35 4.31
N PHE A 288 4.84 12.76 4.47
CA PHE A 288 5.91 11.90 4.98
C PHE A 288 5.82 11.63 6.49
N ASP A 289 5.09 12.46 7.24
CA ASP A 289 4.69 12.16 8.62
C ASP A 289 3.47 11.23 8.70
N ASN A 290 2.87 10.85 7.56
CA ASN A 290 1.63 10.08 7.50
C ASN A 290 0.56 10.63 8.47
N HIS A 291 0.41 11.94 8.52
CA HIS A 291 -0.23 12.65 9.64
C HIS A 291 -1.64 12.13 9.99
N ASP A 292 -2.42 11.69 9.01
CA ASP A 292 -3.78 11.14 9.17
C ASP A 292 -3.86 9.62 8.99
N GLY A 293 -2.73 8.93 8.87
CA GLY A 293 -2.64 7.49 8.60
C GLY A 293 -2.97 7.08 7.16
N CYS A 294 -3.28 8.03 6.27
CA CYS A 294 -3.79 7.77 4.92
C CYS A 294 -2.77 8.05 3.80
N SER A 295 -1.55 8.47 4.12
CA SER A 295 -0.48 8.61 3.13
C SER A 295 -0.08 7.24 2.57
N LEU A 296 0.37 7.19 1.31
CA LEU A 296 0.79 5.92 0.71
C LEU A 296 2.14 5.50 1.28
N PRO A 297 2.24 4.29 1.88
CA PRO A 297 3.52 3.80 2.35
C PRO A 297 4.48 3.57 1.19
N PRO A 298 5.79 3.76 1.41
CA PRO A 298 6.81 3.51 0.40
C PRO A 298 6.73 2.10 -0.21
N ASN A 299 7.17 1.96 -1.46
CA ASN A 299 7.27 0.67 -2.14
C ASN A 299 8.39 -0.21 -1.52
N TRP A 300 8.32 -1.53 -1.72
CA TRP A 300 9.33 -2.49 -1.29
C TRP A 300 9.82 -3.35 -2.46
N LEU A 301 10.99 -3.99 -2.27
CA LEU A 301 11.55 -4.91 -3.26
C LEU A 301 11.26 -6.34 -2.85
N ALA A 302 10.73 -7.13 -3.79
CA ALA A 302 10.52 -8.57 -3.62
C ALA A 302 11.64 -9.34 -4.34
N HIS A 303 12.64 -9.78 -3.57
CA HIS A 303 13.76 -10.53 -4.13
C HIS A 303 13.30 -11.80 -4.84
N GLY A 304 13.78 -11.98 -6.07
CA GLY A 304 13.41 -13.12 -6.91
C GLY A 304 12.06 -12.96 -7.64
N ASP A 305 11.39 -11.81 -7.52
CA ASP A 305 10.15 -11.50 -8.22
C ASP A 305 10.10 -10.02 -8.66
N GLU A 306 10.85 -9.70 -9.72
CA GLU A 306 10.92 -8.34 -10.29
C GLU A 306 9.58 -7.88 -10.85
N GLU A 307 8.79 -8.79 -11.41
CA GLU A 307 7.45 -8.51 -11.91
C GLU A 307 6.54 -8.04 -10.77
N TYR A 308 6.53 -8.76 -9.63
CA TYR A 308 5.78 -8.32 -8.46
C TYR A 308 6.28 -6.98 -7.92
N THR A 309 7.61 -6.79 -7.86
CA THR A 309 8.21 -5.52 -7.44
C THR A 309 7.72 -4.35 -8.31
N GLN A 310 7.70 -4.54 -9.63
CA GLN A 310 7.25 -3.52 -10.57
C GLN A 310 5.75 -3.25 -10.40
N LEU A 311 4.94 -4.30 -10.27
CA LEU A 311 3.50 -4.21 -10.12
C LEU A 311 3.07 -3.48 -8.84
N VAL A 312 3.73 -3.71 -7.70
CA VAL A 312 3.49 -2.93 -6.48
C VAL A 312 3.88 -1.46 -6.70
N SER A 313 4.98 -1.21 -7.41
CA SER A 313 5.42 0.14 -7.79
C SER A 313 4.35 0.86 -8.60
N ASP A 314 3.82 0.18 -9.62
CA ASP A 314 2.86 0.74 -10.55
C ASP A 314 1.53 1.03 -9.83
N ILE A 315 1.04 0.11 -8.99
CA ILE A 315 -0.19 0.31 -8.20
C ILE A 315 -0.09 1.51 -7.25
N LYS A 316 1.11 1.77 -6.70
CA LYS A 316 1.36 2.92 -5.80
C LYS A 316 1.66 4.22 -6.55
N SER A 317 1.83 4.19 -7.86
CA SER A 317 2.20 5.37 -8.65
C SER A 317 1.11 6.45 -8.65
N HIS A 318 1.52 7.68 -8.96
CA HIS A 318 0.59 8.80 -9.16
C HIS A 318 -0.24 8.58 -10.43
N GLU A 319 0.36 8.03 -11.48
CA GLU A 319 -0.32 7.76 -12.75
C GLU A 319 -1.51 6.81 -12.54
N THR A 320 -1.30 5.70 -11.81
CA THR A 320 -2.35 4.74 -11.48
C THR A 320 -3.50 5.36 -10.68
N PHE A 321 -3.23 6.36 -9.83
CA PHE A 321 -4.31 7.08 -9.16
C PHE A 321 -5.22 7.77 -10.16
N HIS A 322 -4.64 8.48 -11.13
CA HIS A 322 -5.37 9.26 -12.13
C HIS A 322 -6.01 8.39 -13.20
N THR A 323 -5.42 7.24 -13.55
CA THR A 323 -5.93 6.35 -14.59
C THR A 323 -6.95 5.34 -14.07
N HIS A 324 -6.87 4.93 -12.80
CA HIS A 324 -7.74 3.90 -12.23
C HIS A 324 -8.55 4.39 -11.02
N PHE A 325 -7.91 4.83 -9.94
CA PHE A 325 -8.62 5.16 -8.70
C PHE A 325 -9.63 6.31 -8.87
N GLN A 326 -9.27 7.36 -9.62
CA GLN A 326 -10.21 8.44 -9.93
C GLN A 326 -11.36 7.98 -10.85
N VAL A 327 -11.09 7.03 -11.75
CA VAL A 327 -12.11 6.46 -12.64
C VAL A 327 -13.11 5.64 -11.82
N TRP A 328 -12.64 4.73 -10.96
CA TRP A 328 -13.49 3.97 -10.06
C TRP A 328 -14.27 4.86 -9.10
N GLU A 329 -13.63 5.90 -8.56
CA GLU A 329 -14.30 6.87 -7.69
C GLU A 329 -15.47 7.58 -8.39
N SER A 330 -15.29 7.90 -9.68
CA SER A 330 -16.34 8.50 -10.50
C SER A 330 -17.42 7.49 -10.88
N GLN A 331 -17.05 6.32 -11.41
CA GLN A 331 -18.00 5.32 -11.91
C GLN A 331 -18.90 4.79 -10.79
N TYR A 332 -18.33 4.49 -9.63
CA TYR A 332 -19.09 3.95 -8.50
C TYR A 332 -19.93 4.99 -7.75
N ARG A 333 -20.00 6.22 -8.28
CA ARG A 333 -20.95 7.26 -7.86
C ARG A 333 -21.85 7.74 -9.00
N ASP A 334 -21.65 7.25 -10.23
CA ASP A 334 -22.47 7.63 -11.38
C ASP A 334 -23.76 6.80 -11.42
N PRO A 335 -24.94 7.42 -11.23
CA PRO A 335 -26.22 6.70 -11.28
C PRO A 335 -26.47 6.00 -12.63
N ARG A 336 -25.92 6.51 -13.74
CA ARG A 336 -26.07 5.87 -15.06
C ARG A 336 -25.23 4.62 -15.21
N PHE A 337 -24.09 4.57 -14.54
CA PHE A 337 -23.25 3.38 -14.50
C PHE A 337 -23.89 2.33 -13.59
N LEU A 338 -24.17 2.71 -12.33
CA LEU A 338 -24.65 1.80 -11.30
C LEU A 338 -26.03 1.19 -11.58
N SER A 339 -26.94 1.93 -12.22
CA SER A 339 -28.27 1.41 -12.57
C SER A 339 -28.23 0.24 -13.56
N LYS A 340 -27.10 -0.02 -14.23
CA LYS A 340 -26.98 -1.13 -15.19
C LYS A 340 -26.54 -2.45 -14.53
N LEU A 341 -26.16 -2.42 -13.26
CA LEU A 341 -25.59 -3.57 -12.56
C LEU A 341 -26.57 -4.11 -11.52
N THR A 342 -26.72 -5.43 -11.45
CA THR A 342 -27.25 -6.08 -10.25
C THR A 342 -26.30 -5.88 -9.08
N LEU A 343 -26.77 -6.06 -7.85
CA LEU A 343 -25.94 -5.94 -6.64
C LEU A 343 -24.78 -6.94 -6.67
N GLY A 344 -25.04 -8.18 -7.14
CA GLY A 344 -24.00 -9.20 -7.32
C GLY A 344 -22.95 -8.83 -8.37
N GLN A 345 -23.36 -8.26 -9.51
CA GLN A 345 -22.43 -7.76 -10.53
C GLN A 345 -21.57 -6.62 -9.98
N PHE A 346 -22.18 -5.67 -9.29
CA PHE A 346 -21.47 -4.54 -8.70
C PHE A 346 -20.47 -5.01 -7.64
N GLY A 347 -20.86 -5.92 -6.75
CA GLY A 347 -19.97 -6.47 -5.72
C GLY A 347 -18.81 -7.25 -6.30
N SER A 348 -19.06 -8.10 -7.31
CA SER A 348 -17.99 -8.84 -7.99
C SER A 348 -17.02 -7.90 -8.71
N GLN A 349 -17.53 -6.85 -9.36
CA GLN A 349 -16.67 -5.87 -10.03
C GLN A 349 -15.82 -5.08 -9.03
N VAL A 350 -16.40 -4.59 -7.94
CA VAL A 350 -15.66 -3.87 -6.89
C VAL A 350 -14.59 -4.75 -6.26
N GLU A 351 -14.91 -6.00 -5.92
CA GLU A 351 -13.98 -6.94 -5.30
C GLU A 351 -12.77 -7.24 -6.20
N LEU A 352 -12.99 -7.36 -7.51
CA LEU A 352 -11.95 -7.85 -8.43
C LEU A 352 -11.17 -6.75 -9.15
N GLU A 353 -11.74 -5.55 -9.26
CA GLU A 353 -11.06 -4.40 -9.89
C GLU A 353 -10.43 -3.48 -8.84
N LEU A 354 -11.19 -3.06 -7.83
CA LEU A 354 -10.79 -1.99 -6.91
C LEU A 354 -10.25 -2.52 -5.58
N HIS A 355 -10.94 -3.47 -4.95
CA HIS A 355 -10.67 -3.91 -3.58
C HIS A 355 -9.25 -4.44 -3.39
N ASP A 356 -8.82 -5.40 -4.21
CA ASP A 356 -7.46 -5.97 -4.12
C ASP A 356 -6.38 -4.87 -4.28
N TRP A 357 -6.66 -3.86 -5.11
CA TRP A 357 -5.75 -2.72 -5.34
C TRP A 357 -5.74 -1.73 -4.19
N LEU A 358 -6.87 -1.49 -3.50
CA LEU A 358 -6.90 -0.68 -2.27
C LEU A 358 -5.99 -1.28 -1.20
N HIS A 359 -6.10 -2.59 -0.98
CA HIS A 359 -5.25 -3.31 -0.04
C HIS A 359 -3.77 -3.19 -0.39
N MET A 360 -3.40 -3.41 -1.65
CA MET A 360 -2.00 -3.35 -2.10
C MET A 360 -1.41 -1.94 -2.11
N ARG A 361 -2.22 -0.94 -2.52
CA ARG A 361 -1.80 0.46 -2.63
C ARG A 361 -1.44 1.07 -1.28
N TRP A 362 -2.23 0.78 -0.25
CA TRP A 362 -1.99 1.29 1.11
C TRP A 362 -1.23 0.33 2.03
N ALA A 363 -0.87 -0.87 1.57
CA ALA A 363 -0.01 -1.77 2.35
C ALA A 363 1.39 -1.15 2.58
N SER A 364 1.86 -1.22 3.83
CA SER A 364 3.30 -1.21 4.15
C SER A 364 3.89 -2.60 3.87
N VAL A 365 5.22 -2.71 3.84
CA VAL A 365 5.88 -4.02 3.75
C VAL A 365 5.48 -4.88 4.95
N ALA A 366 5.11 -6.15 4.73
CA ALA A 366 4.84 -7.05 5.85
C ALA A 366 6.10 -7.21 6.71
N ARG A 367 5.93 -7.37 8.02
CA ARG A 367 7.04 -7.59 8.97
C ARG A 367 6.77 -8.82 9.81
N ASP A 368 7.83 -9.53 10.21
CA ASP A 368 7.71 -10.59 11.21
C ASP A 368 7.46 -9.95 12.59
N PRO A 369 6.33 -10.23 13.26
CA PRO A 369 5.99 -9.60 14.53
C PRO A 369 7.00 -9.86 15.65
N ALA A 370 7.76 -10.96 15.59
CA ALA A 370 8.72 -11.30 16.65
C ALA A 370 9.96 -10.40 16.65
N ASN A 371 10.29 -9.75 15.53
CA ASN A 371 11.55 -9.00 15.41
C ASN A 371 11.50 -7.77 14.47
N GLY A 372 10.35 -7.49 13.85
CA GLY A 372 10.16 -6.36 12.94
C GLY A 372 10.84 -6.49 11.57
N GLN A 373 11.46 -7.63 11.27
CA GLN A 373 12.17 -7.84 10.00
C GLN A 373 11.20 -7.79 8.82
N PRO A 374 11.52 -7.08 7.73
CA PRO A 374 10.71 -7.10 6.51
C PRO A 374 10.56 -8.52 5.94
N VAL A 375 9.34 -8.88 5.58
CA VAL A 375 8.97 -10.13 4.90
C VAL A 375 8.19 -9.77 3.62
N PRO A 376 8.85 -9.36 2.52
CA PRO A 376 8.18 -8.89 1.30
C PRO A 376 7.13 -9.85 0.69
N MET A 377 7.30 -11.16 0.94
CA MET A 377 6.38 -12.22 0.47
C MET A 377 5.32 -12.63 1.49
N ALA A 378 5.26 -11.91 2.60
CA ALA A 378 4.36 -12.11 3.74
C ALA A 378 4.40 -13.53 4.37
N ARG A 379 3.52 -13.76 5.33
CA ARG A 379 3.28 -15.04 6.01
C ARG A 379 2.74 -16.10 5.05
N ARG A 380 3.06 -17.39 5.27
CA ARG A 380 2.42 -18.47 4.49
C ARG A 380 0.97 -18.60 4.92
N SER A 381 0.06 -18.82 3.97
CA SER A 381 -1.36 -18.91 4.30
C SER A 381 -1.71 -20.07 5.25
N ASP A 382 -0.84 -21.07 5.37
CA ASP A 382 -0.92 -22.21 6.28
C ASP A 382 -0.03 -22.12 7.54
N ASP A 383 0.73 -21.03 7.72
CA ASP A 383 1.61 -20.82 8.89
C ASP A 383 0.85 -20.14 10.02
N PHE A 384 0.39 -20.92 10.99
CA PHE A 384 -0.36 -20.45 12.16
C PHE A 384 0.51 -20.31 13.42
N ALA A 385 1.80 -20.02 13.27
CA ALA A 385 2.64 -19.73 14.44
C ALA A 385 2.08 -18.54 15.25
N GLU A 386 2.18 -18.64 16.58
CA GLU A 386 1.61 -17.69 17.55
C GLU A 386 1.97 -16.23 17.25
N ARG A 387 3.23 -15.97 16.88
CA ARG A 387 3.72 -14.63 16.53
C ARG A 387 2.86 -13.91 15.48
N TRP A 388 2.22 -14.63 14.57
CA TRP A 388 1.40 -14.01 13.53
C TRP A 388 0.07 -13.47 14.05
N PHE A 389 -0.39 -13.90 15.23
CA PHE A 389 -1.64 -13.40 15.82
C PHE A 389 -1.44 -12.08 16.58
N GLU A 390 -0.20 -11.69 16.85
CA GLU A 390 0.16 -10.45 17.55
C GLU A 390 -0.34 -9.19 16.80
N PRO A 391 -0.64 -8.09 17.52
CA PRO A 391 -1.20 -6.87 16.94
C PRO A 391 -0.29 -6.20 15.89
N GLU A 392 1.03 -6.42 15.96
CA GLU A 392 1.99 -5.91 14.98
C GLU A 392 1.82 -6.53 13.60
N ASN A 393 1.09 -7.67 13.47
CA ASN A 393 0.67 -8.18 12.18
C ASN A 393 -0.66 -7.55 11.74
N ASP A 394 -0.56 -6.40 11.08
CA ASP A 394 -1.64 -5.62 10.47
C ASP A 394 -1.45 -5.44 8.94
N PHE A 395 -0.76 -6.39 8.31
CA PHE A 395 -0.42 -6.30 6.90
C PHE A 395 -1.68 -6.33 6.00
N LEU A 396 -1.93 -5.21 5.31
CA LEU A 396 -3.11 -5.04 4.46
C LEU A 396 -3.21 -6.06 3.32
N ALA A 397 -2.10 -6.63 2.84
CA ALA A 397 -2.17 -7.55 1.70
C ALA A 397 -2.47 -9.04 2.04
N ASP A 398 -2.87 -9.35 3.29
CA ASP A 398 -3.29 -10.69 3.74
C ASP A 398 -4.62 -10.57 4.53
N PRO A 399 -5.72 -11.26 4.14
CA PRO A 399 -6.98 -11.22 4.90
C PRO A 399 -6.83 -11.73 6.34
N PHE A 400 -5.79 -12.48 6.66
CA PHE A 400 -5.50 -12.86 8.05
C PHE A 400 -5.15 -11.66 8.97
N SER A 401 -4.70 -10.54 8.41
CA SER A 401 -4.28 -9.36 9.17
C SER A 401 -4.80 -8.03 8.66
N SER A 402 -5.34 -7.97 7.44
CA SER A 402 -5.75 -6.71 6.82
C SER A 402 -6.76 -5.91 7.63
N HIS A 403 -7.73 -6.57 8.28
CA HIS A 403 -8.75 -5.95 9.13
C HIS A 403 -8.19 -5.33 10.42
N VAL A 404 -6.95 -5.65 10.80
CA VAL A 404 -6.26 -5.02 11.94
C VAL A 404 -5.72 -3.63 11.55
N ASN A 405 -5.48 -3.38 10.27
CA ASN A 405 -4.97 -2.09 9.81
C ASN A 405 -6.08 -1.02 9.88
N PRO A 406 -5.85 0.18 10.45
CA PRO A 406 -6.88 1.20 10.52
C PRO A 406 -7.43 1.66 9.15
N VAL A 407 -6.58 1.67 8.11
CA VAL A 407 -6.96 2.09 6.75
C VAL A 407 -7.99 1.15 6.13
N PHE A 408 -7.99 -0.12 6.53
CA PHE A 408 -9.00 -1.12 6.12
C PHE A 408 -10.41 -0.58 6.32
N TRP A 409 -10.72 -0.08 7.51
CA TRP A 409 -12.05 0.39 7.88
C TRP A 409 -12.47 1.63 7.09
N MET A 410 -11.51 2.48 6.74
CA MET A 410 -11.77 3.71 6.01
C MET A 410 -12.21 3.44 4.57
N PHE A 411 -11.46 2.59 3.84
CA PHE A 411 -11.82 2.27 2.45
C PHE A 411 -12.94 1.23 2.36
N HIS A 412 -13.07 0.29 3.30
CA HIS A 412 -14.24 -0.59 3.35
C HIS A 412 -15.52 0.20 3.67
N GLY A 413 -15.44 1.21 4.54
CA GLY A 413 -16.52 2.17 4.72
C GLY A 413 -16.87 2.93 3.43
N TRP A 414 -15.85 3.38 2.69
CA TRP A 414 -16.07 4.01 1.38
C TRP A 414 -16.78 3.08 0.40
N ILE A 415 -16.40 1.78 0.36
CA ILE A 415 -17.04 0.76 -0.48
C ILE A 415 -18.51 0.56 -0.06
N ASP A 416 -18.75 0.38 1.24
CA ASP A 416 -20.09 0.19 1.81
C ASP A 416 -21.04 1.35 1.48
N ASP A 417 -20.54 2.59 1.52
CA ASP A 417 -21.32 3.77 1.15
C ASP A 417 -21.77 3.74 -0.33
N ARG A 418 -21.01 3.09 -1.23
CA ARG A 418 -21.38 2.97 -2.65
C ARG A 418 -22.58 2.06 -2.88
N ILE A 419 -22.90 1.17 -1.94
CA ILE A 419 -24.12 0.35 -2.00
C ILE A 419 -25.36 1.26 -1.93
N GLU A 420 -25.30 2.35 -1.17
CA GLU A 420 -26.39 3.34 -1.12
C GLU A 420 -26.43 4.21 -2.39
N ASP A 421 -25.27 4.49 -3.01
CA ASP A 421 -25.23 5.11 -4.35
C ASP A 421 -25.90 4.21 -5.40
N TRP A 422 -25.64 2.89 -5.35
CA TRP A 422 -26.28 1.89 -6.21
C TRP A 422 -27.80 1.83 -5.98
N PHE A 423 -28.26 1.81 -4.72
CA PHE A 423 -29.68 1.84 -4.41
C PHE A 423 -30.35 3.11 -4.96
N ARG A 424 -29.75 4.29 -4.72
CA ARG A 424 -30.25 5.57 -5.26
C ARG A 424 -30.29 5.59 -6.79
N ALA A 425 -29.33 4.93 -7.45
CA ALA A 425 -29.31 4.80 -8.89
C ALA A 425 -30.51 3.96 -9.39
N HIS A 426 -30.79 2.83 -8.74
CA HIS A 426 -31.94 2.00 -9.10
C HIS A 426 -33.27 2.66 -8.75
N GLU A 427 -33.40 3.35 -7.64
CA GLU A 427 -34.62 4.13 -7.36
C GLU A 427 -34.87 5.24 -8.40
N ARG A 428 -33.80 5.77 -9.01
CA ARG A 428 -33.91 6.78 -10.06
C ARG A 428 -34.32 6.20 -11.42
N PHE A 429 -33.75 5.06 -11.82
CA PHE A 429 -33.93 4.50 -13.17
C PHE A 429 -34.93 3.34 -13.23
N HIS A 430 -35.18 2.67 -12.11
CA HIS A 430 -36.01 1.48 -11.91
C HIS A 430 -36.84 1.60 -10.61
N PRO A 431 -37.68 2.66 -10.47
CA PRO A 431 -38.30 3.01 -9.20
C PRO A 431 -39.13 1.86 -8.61
N GLY A 432 -38.84 1.49 -7.36
CA GLY A 432 -39.57 0.45 -6.62
C GLY A 432 -39.20 -0.99 -7.01
N GLU A 433 -38.27 -1.19 -7.95
CA GLU A 433 -37.77 -2.53 -8.30
C GLU A 433 -36.75 -3.06 -7.27
N VAL A 434 -36.14 -2.19 -6.46
CA VAL A 434 -35.27 -2.56 -5.33
C VAL A 434 -35.95 -2.18 -4.03
N LYS A 435 -36.16 -3.16 -3.15
CA LYS A 435 -36.82 -2.94 -1.86
C LYS A 435 -35.84 -3.14 -0.73
N ARG A 436 -35.80 -2.21 0.22
CA ARG A 436 -35.03 -2.38 1.45
C ARG A 436 -35.60 -3.51 2.30
N LEU A 437 -34.73 -4.25 2.96
CA LEU A 437 -35.04 -5.36 3.86
C LEU A 437 -33.97 -5.41 4.95
N GLU A 438 -34.33 -5.78 6.18
CA GLU A 438 -33.33 -6.15 7.18
C GLU A 438 -33.09 -7.67 7.09
N VAL A 439 -31.82 -8.07 6.93
CA VAL A 439 -31.40 -9.47 6.92
C VAL A 439 -30.45 -9.65 8.09
N ASN A 440 -30.76 -10.56 9.03
CA ASN A 440 -29.95 -10.82 10.24
C ASN A 440 -29.44 -9.55 10.97
N GLY A 441 -30.29 -8.52 11.10
CA GLY A 441 -29.94 -7.26 11.76
C GLY A 441 -29.08 -6.29 10.92
N VAL A 442 -28.87 -6.58 9.64
CA VAL A 442 -28.14 -5.75 8.67
C VAL A 442 -29.12 -5.05 7.71
N PRO A 443 -29.09 -3.71 7.59
CA PRO A 443 -29.83 -2.99 6.57
C PRO A 443 -29.39 -3.40 5.16
N TRP A 444 -30.29 -4.05 4.43
CA TRP A 444 -30.03 -4.70 3.16
C TRP A 444 -31.21 -4.53 2.16
N PHE A 445 -31.30 -5.44 1.19
CA PHE A 445 -32.31 -5.42 0.13
C PHE A 445 -32.95 -6.80 -0.05
N ALA A 446 -34.23 -6.81 -0.43
CA ALA A 446 -34.96 -8.02 -0.75
C ALA A 446 -34.51 -8.59 -2.12
N PRO A 447 -34.54 -9.92 -2.31
CA PRO A 447 -34.26 -10.53 -3.61
C PRO A 447 -35.26 -10.03 -4.67
N GLY A 448 -34.79 -9.91 -5.90
CA GLY A 448 -35.57 -9.40 -7.02
C GLY A 448 -34.75 -9.31 -8.30
N ARG A 449 -35.18 -8.47 -9.24
CA ARG A 449 -34.50 -8.32 -10.54
C ARG A 449 -33.03 -7.88 -10.40
N TRP A 450 -32.73 -7.08 -9.38
CA TRP A 450 -31.41 -6.45 -9.19
C TRP A 450 -30.64 -7.00 -7.98
N VAL A 451 -31.21 -7.94 -7.23
CA VAL A 451 -30.61 -8.57 -6.05
C VAL A 451 -30.83 -10.07 -6.20
N ASN A 452 -29.76 -10.82 -6.46
CA ASN A 452 -29.85 -12.20 -6.91
C ASN A 452 -30.18 -13.18 -5.79
N VAL A 453 -29.70 -12.92 -4.57
CA VAL A 453 -29.80 -13.85 -3.45
C VAL A 453 -30.49 -13.20 -2.25
N SER A 454 -31.16 -14.04 -1.44
CA SER A 454 -31.79 -13.63 -0.16
C SER A 454 -31.00 -14.07 1.07
N ASP A 455 -29.94 -14.85 0.86
CA ASP A 455 -29.18 -15.58 1.86
C ASP A 455 -27.67 -15.29 1.74
N PRO A 456 -27.23 -14.03 1.97
CA PRO A 456 -25.82 -13.69 1.90
C PRO A 456 -25.00 -14.49 2.93
N TRP A 457 -23.78 -14.87 2.54
CA TRP A 457 -22.94 -15.82 3.26
C TRP A 457 -21.98 -15.16 4.26
N LEU A 458 -22.17 -15.45 5.55
CA LEU A 458 -21.27 -15.10 6.66
C LEU A 458 -20.50 -16.32 7.18
N GLY A 459 -20.18 -17.29 6.33
CA GLY A 459 -19.59 -18.55 6.79
C GLY A 459 -20.61 -19.47 7.48
N PRO A 460 -20.16 -20.30 8.43
CA PRO A 460 -21.02 -21.30 9.10
C PRO A 460 -22.22 -20.71 9.85
N GLU A 461 -22.15 -19.45 10.28
CA GLU A 461 -23.26 -18.76 10.96
C GLU A 461 -24.55 -18.74 10.12
N THR A 462 -24.42 -18.72 8.80
CA THR A 462 -25.56 -18.63 7.87
C THR A 462 -25.77 -19.92 7.08
N HIS A 463 -24.70 -20.68 6.80
CA HIS A 463 -24.74 -21.84 5.90
C HIS A 463 -23.91 -23.04 6.40
N GLY A 464 -23.73 -23.17 7.73
CA GLY A 464 -23.05 -24.30 8.36
C GLY A 464 -23.88 -25.59 8.38
N CYS A 465 -23.30 -26.68 8.91
CA CYS A 465 -23.98 -27.98 9.03
C CYS A 465 -25.06 -28.01 10.13
N SER A 466 -25.04 -27.03 11.04
CA SER A 466 -25.84 -27.00 12.27
C SER A 466 -27.15 -26.21 12.15
N THR A 467 -27.59 -25.82 10.95
CA THR A 467 -28.78 -24.98 10.72
C THR A 467 -30.12 -25.73 10.86
N VAL A 468 -30.30 -26.48 11.94
CA VAL A 468 -31.65 -26.91 12.38
C VAL A 468 -32.35 -25.69 12.98
N PRO A 469 -33.56 -25.31 12.54
CA PRO A 469 -34.29 -24.18 13.12
C PRO A 469 -34.51 -24.38 14.64
N GLY A 470 -34.01 -23.45 15.46
CA GLY A 470 -34.27 -23.42 16.91
C GLY A 470 -33.09 -23.65 17.85
N GLN A 471 -31.86 -23.86 17.36
CA GLN A 471 -30.65 -23.82 18.20
C GLN A 471 -30.09 -22.40 18.28
N ALA A 472 -29.85 -21.91 19.50
CA ALA A 472 -29.35 -20.56 19.76
C ALA A 472 -27.93 -20.36 19.19
N ALA A 473 -27.67 -19.16 18.66
CA ALA A 473 -26.37 -18.72 18.17
C ALA A 473 -25.36 -18.62 19.33
N GLY A 474 -24.48 -19.61 19.42
CA GLY A 474 -23.28 -19.62 20.26
C GLY A 474 -22.25 -20.49 19.58
N THR A 475 -21.04 -19.96 19.38
CA THR A 475 -19.85 -20.56 18.75
C THR A 475 -20.09 -21.97 18.25
N THR A 476 -20.59 -22.08 17.02
CA THR A 476 -20.79 -23.38 16.41
C THR A 476 -19.42 -24.05 16.26
N MET A 477 -19.34 -25.38 16.34
CA MET A 477 -18.07 -26.11 16.25
C MET A 477 -17.24 -25.72 15.01
N GLU A 478 -17.92 -25.29 13.94
CA GLU A 478 -17.33 -24.80 12.70
C GLU A 478 -16.50 -23.50 12.87
N MET A 479 -16.82 -22.66 13.85
CA MET A 479 -16.08 -21.42 14.18
C MET A 479 -14.92 -21.66 15.15
N ASP A 480 -14.65 -22.91 15.54
CA ASP A 480 -13.48 -23.25 16.35
C ASP A 480 -12.17 -22.96 15.58
N PRO A 481 -11.18 -22.30 16.20
CA PRO A 481 -9.90 -21.99 15.54
C PRO A 481 -9.18 -23.19 14.93
N GLU A 482 -9.23 -24.38 15.53
CA GLU A 482 -8.57 -25.57 14.97
C GLU A 482 -9.34 -26.12 13.76
N VAL A 483 -10.68 -26.03 13.76
CA VAL A 483 -11.51 -26.37 12.59
C VAL A 483 -11.23 -25.41 11.43
N MET A 484 -11.12 -24.10 11.68
CA MET A 484 -10.77 -23.13 10.64
C MET A 484 -9.34 -23.33 10.11
N LYS A 485 -8.37 -23.66 10.97
CA LYS A 485 -7.01 -24.03 10.54
C LYS A 485 -7.03 -25.27 9.64
N LEU A 486 -7.83 -26.28 9.96
CA LEU A 486 -8.00 -27.47 9.13
C LEU A 486 -8.60 -27.11 7.76
N ALA A 487 -9.65 -26.29 7.72
CA ALA A 487 -10.28 -25.81 6.49
C ALA A 487 -9.28 -25.05 5.58
N LEU A 488 -8.46 -24.17 6.17
CA LEU A 488 -7.40 -23.46 5.46
C LEU A 488 -6.35 -24.43 4.90
N ARG A 489 -5.92 -25.43 5.68
CA ARG A 489 -4.98 -26.46 5.20
C ARG A 489 -5.56 -27.25 4.04
N ILE A 490 -6.84 -27.65 4.09
CA ILE A 490 -7.52 -28.33 2.99
C ILE A 490 -7.48 -27.45 1.73
N THR A 491 -7.85 -26.18 1.87
CA THR A 491 -7.92 -25.19 0.79
C THR A 491 -6.56 -24.97 0.12
N PHE A 492 -5.46 -24.88 0.89
CA PHE A 492 -4.13 -24.59 0.35
C PHE A 492 -3.30 -25.81 -0.06
N ALA A 493 -3.57 -27.01 0.47
CA ALA A 493 -2.82 -28.22 0.13
C ALA A 493 -2.93 -28.65 -1.35
N ALA A 494 -3.75 -27.97 -2.18
CA ALA A 494 -3.87 -28.25 -3.61
C ALA A 494 -2.67 -27.68 -4.39
N ASP A 495 -2.03 -26.64 -3.87
CA ASP A 495 -0.95 -25.93 -4.54
C ASP A 495 0.39 -26.73 -4.48
N ASP A 496 0.53 -27.71 -3.58
CA ASP A 496 1.78 -28.46 -3.34
C ASP A 496 2.08 -29.58 -4.36
N LYS A 497 1.08 -30.12 -5.08
CA LYS A 497 1.34 -31.20 -6.06
C LYS A 497 1.78 -30.70 -7.43
N LEU A 498 1.51 -29.44 -7.77
CA LEU A 498 1.89 -28.82 -9.06
C LEU A 498 3.25 -28.11 -9.03
N SER A 499 3.76 -27.77 -7.85
CA SER A 499 5.02 -27.04 -7.66
C SER A 499 6.28 -27.83 -8.06
N ASN A 500 6.16 -29.14 -8.29
CA ASN A 500 7.27 -30.01 -8.70
C ASN A 500 7.52 -30.07 -10.22
N LEU A 501 6.62 -29.57 -11.07
CA LEU A 501 6.71 -29.74 -12.53
C LEU A 501 6.72 -28.44 -13.36
N LEU A 502 6.51 -27.28 -12.74
CA LEU A 502 6.54 -25.98 -13.42
C LEU A 502 7.51 -25.04 -12.69
N ARG A 503 8.21 -24.20 -13.46
CA ARG A 503 9.03 -23.06 -12.99
C ARG A 503 8.39 -22.50 -11.71
N ARG A 504 9.10 -22.57 -10.57
CA ARG A 504 8.59 -22.11 -9.25
C ARG A 504 7.93 -20.75 -9.43
N VAL A 505 6.61 -20.70 -9.44
CA VAL A 505 5.86 -19.45 -9.47
C VAL A 505 6.21 -18.74 -8.16
N PRO A 506 6.79 -17.53 -8.21
CA PRO A 506 7.19 -16.82 -7.01
C PRO A 506 5.98 -16.52 -6.14
N ARG A 507 6.17 -16.62 -4.82
CA ARG A 507 5.09 -16.62 -3.83
C ARG A 507 4.69 -15.19 -3.46
N ARG A 508 3.50 -14.76 -3.88
CA ARG A 508 3.00 -13.39 -3.62
C ARG A 508 2.00 -13.33 -2.45
N PRO A 509 1.86 -12.18 -1.77
CA PRO A 509 0.78 -11.89 -0.82
C PRO A 509 -0.62 -12.12 -1.40
N TRP A 510 -1.63 -12.29 -0.54
CA TRP A 510 -2.97 -12.73 -0.95
C TRP A 510 -3.56 -11.85 -2.06
N TYR A 511 -3.68 -10.55 -1.79
CA TYR A 511 -4.25 -9.58 -2.74
C TYR A 511 -3.30 -9.25 -3.91
N ALA A 512 -2.07 -9.81 -3.91
CA ALA A 512 -1.13 -9.71 -5.02
C ALA A 512 -1.15 -10.91 -5.99
N ARG A 513 -1.84 -12.01 -5.64
CA ARG A 513 -1.77 -13.27 -6.42
C ARG A 513 -2.40 -13.20 -7.80
N ASN A 514 -3.39 -12.34 -7.97
CA ASN A 514 -4.13 -12.18 -9.23
C ASN A 514 -3.87 -10.83 -9.90
N LEU A 515 -2.92 -10.05 -9.38
CA LEU A 515 -2.48 -8.85 -10.08
C LEU A 515 -1.77 -9.30 -11.36
N LEU A 516 -2.25 -8.80 -12.49
CA LEU A 516 -1.65 -9.03 -13.79
C LEU A 516 -0.94 -7.75 -14.21
N PRO A 517 0.28 -7.80 -14.74
CA PRO A 517 0.82 -6.65 -15.43
C PRO A 517 -0.13 -6.30 -16.58
N ASP A 518 -0.40 -5.01 -16.77
CA ASP A 518 -1.09 -4.56 -17.97
C ASP A 518 -0.31 -5.04 -19.19
N ARG A 519 -0.95 -5.87 -20.02
CA ARG A 519 -0.45 -6.20 -21.35
C ARG A 519 -0.72 -5.02 -22.30
N TRP A 520 -0.23 -3.84 -21.95
CA TRP A 520 -0.35 -2.63 -22.76
C TRP A 520 0.90 -1.76 -22.61
N PHE A 521 1.86 -1.99 -23.51
CA PHE A 521 2.58 -0.97 -24.28
C PHE A 521 2.60 -1.42 -25.73
#